data_AF-A0A0Q9XZJ5-F1
#
_entry.id   AF-A0A0Q9XZJ5-F1
#
_cell.length_a   1.000
_cell.length_b   1.000
_cell.length_c   1.000
_cell.angle_alpha   90.00
_cell.angle_beta   90.00
_cell.angle_gamma   90.00
#
_symmetry.space_group_name_H-M   'P 1'
#
loop_
_entity.id
_entity.type
_entity.pdbx_description
1 polymer ?
#
loop_
_entity_poly.entity_id
_entity_poly.type
_entity_poly.pdbx_seq_one_letter_code
_entity_poly.pdbx_strand_id
1 'polypeptide(L)'
;MTKDGQLVGDGYIPVLISDQFNDMMKSELEPLGIESETYTFIMKARSAGETDKSITIEEYVEKYQPAYFSAHMIVKDTGDVKGEQFEQALLKAYGAAQSTTYQIGIRIIPADEYDEAAKAYRKLSVVKDSWFSDYDLVDEIDAVADGNGYNFIHHSDPRYQN
;
A
#
# COMPACT_ATOMS: atom_id res chain seq x y z
N MET A 1 10.36 23.01 8.88
CA MET A 1 11.19 23.60 9.95
C MET A 1 10.33 24.54 10.78
N THR A 2 10.18 24.30 12.08
CA THR A 2 9.69 25.32 13.01
C THR A 2 10.82 26.28 13.38
N LYS A 3 10.46 27.41 14.00
CA LYS A 3 11.38 28.50 14.38
C LYS A 3 12.53 28.10 15.33
N ASP A 4 12.50 26.88 15.88
CA ASP A 4 13.48 26.38 16.86
C ASP A 4 14.45 25.31 16.31
N GLY A 5 14.50 25.10 14.98
CA GLY A 5 15.48 24.21 14.35
C GLY A 5 15.28 22.71 14.62
N GLN A 6 14.20 22.31 15.31
CA GLN A 6 13.82 20.90 15.43
C GLN A 6 13.35 20.38 14.07
N LEU A 7 13.89 19.23 13.65
CA LEU A 7 13.41 18.46 12.51
C LEU A 7 11.93 18.13 12.73
N VAL A 8 11.07 18.81 11.97
CA VAL A 8 9.62 18.61 12.02
C VAL A 8 9.32 17.37 11.19
N GLY A 9 9.37 16.20 11.84
CA GLY A 9 9.00 14.93 11.25
C GLY A 9 10.15 14.25 10.51
N ASP A 10 10.43 13.02 10.92
CA ASP A 10 11.30 12.14 10.17
C ASP A 10 10.53 11.57 8.97
N GLY A 11 10.82 12.10 7.77
CA GLY A 11 10.24 11.60 6.52
C GLY A 11 10.84 10.27 6.04
N TYR A 12 11.95 9.82 6.64
CA TYR A 12 12.62 8.58 6.23
C TYR A 12 11.89 7.34 6.77
N ILE A 13 11.43 7.38 8.02
CA ILE A 13 10.80 6.23 8.66
C ILE A 13 9.52 5.80 7.94
N PRO A 14 8.59 6.70 7.58
CA PRO A 14 7.40 6.29 6.82
C PRO A 14 7.73 5.63 5.49
N VAL A 15 8.80 6.05 4.81
CA VAL A 15 9.27 5.42 3.57
C VAL A 15 9.80 4.01 3.84
N LEU A 16 10.63 3.85 4.88
CA LEU A 16 11.14 2.53 5.29
C LEU A 16 9.99 1.55 5.61
N ILE A 17 8.96 2.02 6.32
CA ILE A 17 7.78 1.21 6.64
C ILE A 17 6.96 0.89 5.39
N SER A 18 6.82 1.85 4.47
CA SER A 18 6.19 1.60 3.17
C SER A 18 6.92 0.52 2.37
N ASP A 19 8.26 0.56 2.35
CA ASP A 19 9.08 -0.45 1.65
C ASP A 19 8.89 -1.84 2.28
N GLN A 20 8.82 -1.95 3.61
CA GLN A 20 8.53 -3.21 4.29
C GLN A 20 7.16 -3.78 3.92
N PHE A 21 6.14 -2.93 3.79
CA PHE A 21 4.83 -3.37 3.27
C PHE A 21 4.92 -3.80 1.81
N ASN A 22 5.66 -3.08 0.95
CA ASN A 22 5.84 -3.45 -0.46
C ASN A 22 6.48 -4.84 -0.59
N ASP A 23 7.57 -5.09 0.12
CA ASP A 23 8.27 -6.39 0.10
C ASP A 23 7.38 -7.51 0.60
N MET A 24 6.59 -7.25 1.65
CA MET A 24 5.62 -8.21 2.17
C MET A 24 4.55 -8.55 1.13
N MET A 25 3.92 -7.53 0.53
CA MET A 25 2.89 -7.73 -0.50
C MET A 25 3.46 -8.54 -1.67
N LYS A 26 4.65 -8.19 -2.17
CA LYS A 26 5.31 -8.93 -3.24
C LYS A 26 5.56 -10.39 -2.87
N SER A 27 6.10 -10.64 -1.67
CA SER A 27 6.41 -12.01 -1.25
C SER A 27 5.19 -12.93 -1.20
N GLU A 28 3.99 -12.40 -0.95
CA GLU A 28 2.75 -13.16 -0.95
C GLU A 28 2.10 -13.28 -2.33
N LEU A 29 2.30 -12.29 -3.20
CA LEU A 29 1.66 -12.21 -4.52
C LEU A 29 2.46 -12.87 -5.64
N GLU A 30 3.80 -12.81 -5.57
CA GLU A 30 4.69 -13.43 -6.57
C GLU A 30 4.44 -14.94 -6.76
N PRO A 31 4.23 -15.76 -5.70
CA PRO A 31 3.90 -17.18 -5.85
C PRO A 31 2.59 -17.44 -6.61
N LEU A 32 1.69 -16.45 -6.66
CA LEU A 32 0.43 -16.50 -7.41
C LEU A 32 0.59 -16.01 -8.85
N GLY A 33 1.80 -15.62 -9.26
CA GLY A 33 2.06 -15.02 -10.57
C GLY A 33 1.63 -13.55 -10.67
N ILE A 34 1.38 -12.89 -9.53
CA ILE A 34 0.94 -11.50 -9.48
C ILE A 34 2.16 -10.60 -9.26
N GLU A 35 2.57 -9.91 -10.32
CA GLU A 35 3.58 -8.86 -10.23
C GLU A 35 2.93 -7.56 -9.71
N SER A 36 3.50 -6.96 -8.67
CA SER A 36 2.96 -5.74 -8.05
C SER A 36 4.00 -4.76 -7.53
N GLU A 37 3.59 -3.51 -7.35
CA GLU A 37 4.29 -2.49 -6.56
C GLU A 37 3.30 -1.77 -5.65
N THR A 38 3.67 -1.58 -4.39
CA THR A 38 2.83 -0.97 -3.35
C THR A 38 3.53 0.22 -2.71
N TYR A 39 2.77 1.28 -2.47
CA TYR A 39 3.19 2.43 -1.66
C TYR A 39 2.18 2.64 -0.52
N THR A 40 2.66 2.64 0.72
CA THR A 40 1.83 2.78 1.92
C THR A 40 2.03 4.13 2.60
N PHE A 41 0.93 4.87 2.75
CA PHE A 41 0.81 6.05 3.60
C PHE A 41 0.45 5.65 5.03
N ILE A 42 1.14 6.30 5.97
CA ILE A 42 0.88 6.14 7.39
C ILE A 42 0.06 7.34 7.87
N MET A 43 -1.12 7.08 8.42
CA MET A 43 -2.07 8.13 8.70
C MET A 43 -2.18 8.39 10.21
N LYS A 44 -2.11 9.67 10.59
CA LYS A 44 -2.27 10.18 11.96
C LYS A 44 -1.30 9.58 12.99
N ALA A 45 -0.10 9.20 12.57
CA ALA A 45 0.96 8.77 13.48
C ALA A 45 1.48 9.93 14.35
N ARG A 46 1.94 9.61 15.56
CA ARG A 46 2.65 10.54 16.44
C ARG A 46 4.04 10.84 15.87
N SER A 47 4.50 12.08 16.03
CA SER A 47 5.81 12.51 15.53
C SER A 47 6.97 11.75 16.17
N ALA A 48 7.91 11.32 15.34
CA ALA A 48 9.20 10.80 15.79
C ALA A 48 10.11 11.95 16.24
N GLY A 49 10.67 11.85 17.45
CA GLY A 49 11.76 12.70 17.92
C GLY A 49 13.14 12.18 17.49
N GLU A 50 13.24 10.93 17.04
CA GLU A 50 14.47 10.23 16.71
C GLU A 50 14.28 9.28 15.52
N THR A 51 15.32 9.16 14.68
CA THR A 51 15.35 8.30 13.49
C THR A 51 15.95 6.93 13.82
N ASP A 52 15.15 5.86 13.71
CA ASP A 52 15.60 4.47 13.82
C ASP A 52 15.49 3.75 12.47
N LYS A 53 16.63 3.53 11.81
CA LYS A 53 16.65 2.94 10.46
C LYS A 53 16.36 1.44 10.42
N SER A 54 16.28 0.79 11.58
CA SER A 54 16.02 -0.65 11.71
C SER A 54 14.60 -0.96 12.18
N ILE A 55 13.78 0.07 12.40
CA ILE A 55 12.43 -0.10 12.95
C ILE A 55 11.56 -0.98 12.05
N THR A 56 10.92 -1.97 12.66
CA THR A 56 9.94 -2.83 12.02
C THR A 56 8.55 -2.17 11.97
N ILE A 57 7.63 -2.70 11.14
CA ILE A 57 6.21 -2.29 11.16
C ILE A 57 5.62 -2.40 12.57
N GLU A 58 5.92 -3.50 13.27
CA GLU A 58 5.43 -3.76 14.62
C GLU A 58 5.88 -2.68 15.61
N GLU A 59 7.20 -2.48 15.71
CA GLU A 59 7.79 -1.45 16.59
C GLU A 59 7.31 -0.04 16.23
N TYR A 60 7.09 0.23 14.94
CA TYR A 60 6.54 1.49 14.48
C TYR A 60 5.13 1.72 15.02
N VAL A 61 4.26 0.70 14.96
CA VAL A 61 2.89 0.80 15.47
C VAL A 61 2.89 1.03 16.97
N GLU A 62 3.70 0.28 17.72
CA GLU A 62 3.81 0.46 19.18
C GLU A 62 4.27 1.87 19.56
N LYS A 63 5.31 2.36 18.88
CA LYS A 63 5.97 3.63 19.21
C LYS A 63 5.16 4.84 18.77
N TYR A 64 4.62 4.80 17.55
CA TYR A 64 4.01 5.97 16.90
C TYR A 64 2.50 5.91 16.79
N GLN A 65 1.89 4.75 17.08
CA GLN A 65 0.43 4.57 17.18
C GLN A 65 -0.35 5.21 16.01
N PRO A 66 -0.06 4.81 14.76
CA PRO A 66 -0.83 5.28 13.61
C PRO A 66 -2.30 4.89 13.77
N ALA A 67 -3.20 5.72 13.24
CA ALA A 67 -4.63 5.40 13.30
C ALA A 67 -5.01 4.32 12.27
N TYR A 68 -4.38 4.36 11.10
CA TYR A 68 -4.56 3.39 10.01
C TYR A 68 -3.42 3.54 8.98
N PHE A 69 -3.28 2.53 8.14
CA PHE A 69 -2.43 2.53 6.95
C PHE A 69 -3.31 2.60 5.71
N SER A 70 -2.92 3.41 4.73
CA SER A 70 -3.60 3.54 3.44
C SER A 70 -2.59 3.31 2.34
N ALA A 71 -2.87 2.46 1.37
CA ALA A 71 -1.91 2.14 0.32
C ALA A 71 -2.51 2.31 -1.07
N HIS A 72 -1.62 2.53 -2.03
CA HIS A 72 -1.90 2.26 -3.43
C HIS A 72 -1.05 1.09 -3.88
N MET A 73 -1.59 0.28 -4.79
CA MET A 73 -0.86 -0.78 -5.44
C MET A 73 -1.15 -0.76 -6.94
N ILE A 74 -0.11 -0.96 -7.73
CA ILE A 74 -0.26 -1.33 -9.14
C ILE A 74 0.00 -2.83 -9.29
N VAL A 75 -0.78 -3.45 -10.16
CA VAL A 75 -0.67 -4.88 -10.48
C VAL A 75 -0.64 -5.05 -11.99
N LYS A 76 0.18 -5.98 -12.47
CA LYS A 76 0.20 -6.35 -13.88
C LYS A 76 -1.06 -7.13 -14.26
N ASP A 77 -1.74 -6.71 -15.31
CA ASP A 77 -2.83 -7.49 -15.86
C ASP A 77 -2.34 -8.86 -16.36
N THR A 78 -3.02 -9.90 -15.92
CA THR A 78 -2.81 -11.29 -16.36
C THR A 78 -4.07 -11.90 -16.97
N GLY A 79 -5.16 -11.13 -17.05
CA GLY A 79 -6.49 -11.57 -17.48
C GLY A 79 -7.31 -12.31 -16.41
N ASP A 80 -6.76 -12.58 -15.22
CA ASP A 80 -7.46 -13.27 -14.12
C ASP A 80 -7.07 -12.73 -12.72
N VAL A 81 -6.93 -11.41 -12.60
CA VAL A 81 -6.67 -10.76 -11.30
C VAL A 81 -8.00 -10.60 -10.54
N LYS A 82 -8.08 -11.12 -9.33
CA LYS A 82 -9.27 -11.11 -8.46
C LYS A 82 -8.92 -10.75 -7.02
N GLY A 83 -9.89 -10.17 -6.30
CA GLY A 83 -9.70 -9.71 -4.92
C GLY A 83 -9.23 -10.82 -3.98
N GLU A 84 -9.76 -12.02 -4.14
CA GLU A 84 -9.48 -13.18 -3.28
C GLU A 84 -7.99 -13.58 -3.28
N GLN A 85 -7.26 -13.26 -4.37
CA GLN A 85 -5.82 -13.54 -4.45
C GLN A 85 -5.00 -12.64 -3.51
N PHE A 86 -5.55 -11.52 -3.06
CA PHE A 86 -4.88 -10.56 -2.17
C PHE A 86 -5.16 -10.83 -0.68
N GLU A 87 -6.08 -11.73 -0.34
CA GLU A 87 -6.52 -11.98 1.05
C GLU A 87 -5.35 -12.28 1.99
N GLN A 88 -4.47 -13.18 1.58
CA GLN A 88 -3.34 -13.59 2.41
C GLN A 88 -2.32 -12.45 2.61
N ALA A 89 -2.08 -11.66 1.55
CA ALA A 89 -1.20 -10.50 1.62
C ALA A 89 -1.76 -9.42 2.57
N LEU A 90 -3.06 -9.15 2.47
CA LEU A 90 -3.78 -8.25 3.36
C LEU A 90 -3.78 -8.74 4.81
N LEU A 91 -3.97 -10.04 5.03
CA LEU A 91 -3.94 -10.64 6.36
C LEU A 91 -2.56 -10.49 7.01
N LYS A 92 -1.48 -10.72 6.25
CA LYS A 92 -0.12 -10.50 6.74
C LYS A 92 0.15 -9.03 7.05
N ALA A 93 -0.28 -8.11 6.18
CA ALA A 93 -0.14 -6.67 6.40
C ALA A 93 -0.87 -6.24 7.68
N TYR A 94 -2.11 -6.67 7.88
CA TYR A 94 -2.91 -6.38 9.08
C TYR A 94 -2.28 -6.96 10.36
N GLY A 95 -1.79 -8.19 10.29
CA GLY A 95 -1.10 -8.85 11.40
C GLY A 95 0.19 -8.12 11.79
N ALA A 96 1.05 -7.79 10.82
CA ALA A 96 2.28 -7.04 11.06
C ALA A 96 2.02 -5.62 11.58
N ALA A 97 0.90 -5.03 11.18
CA ALA A 97 0.42 -3.73 11.66
C ALA A 97 -0.22 -3.80 13.08
N GLN A 98 -0.04 -4.89 13.82
CA GLN A 98 -0.65 -5.12 15.14
C GLN A 98 -2.16 -4.85 15.18
N SER A 99 -2.90 -5.39 14.21
CA SER A 99 -4.35 -5.20 14.10
C SER A 99 -4.79 -3.75 13.83
N THR A 100 -3.87 -2.89 13.36
CA THR A 100 -4.19 -1.56 12.82
C THR A 100 -4.77 -1.69 11.43
N THR A 101 -5.89 -1.02 11.16
CA THR A 101 -6.57 -1.06 9.86
C THR A 101 -5.61 -0.77 8.70
N TYR A 102 -5.66 -1.62 7.68
CA TYR A 102 -4.90 -1.48 6.45
C TYR A 102 -5.87 -1.44 5.27
N GLN A 103 -5.93 -0.30 4.59
CA GLN A 103 -6.73 -0.14 3.37
C GLN A 103 -5.83 0.03 2.15
N ILE A 104 -6.24 -0.48 0.99
CA ILE A 104 -5.45 -0.41 -0.23
C ILE A 104 -6.34 -0.23 -1.46
N GLY A 105 -5.94 0.67 -2.34
CA GLY A 105 -6.49 0.77 -3.70
C GLY A 105 -5.56 0.05 -4.68
N ILE A 106 -6.06 -0.99 -5.32
CA ILE A 106 -5.35 -1.83 -6.29
C ILE A 106 -5.77 -1.40 -7.68
N ARG A 107 -4.79 -1.07 -8.53
CA ARG A 107 -4.98 -0.62 -9.91
C ARG A 107 -4.34 -1.62 -10.85
N ILE A 108 -5.13 -2.22 -11.73
CA ILE A 108 -4.66 -3.23 -12.67
C ILE A 108 -4.21 -2.52 -13.95
N ILE A 109 -2.91 -2.55 -14.21
CA ILE A 109 -2.26 -1.89 -15.35
C ILE A 109 -2.17 -2.87 -16.52
N PRO A 110 -2.48 -2.45 -17.76
CA PRO A 110 -2.28 -3.27 -18.95
C PRO A 110 -0.88 -3.90 -18.99
N ALA A 111 -0.82 -5.17 -19.40
CA ALA A 111 0.43 -5.95 -19.34
C ALA A 111 1.58 -5.33 -20.14
N ASP A 112 1.27 -4.65 -21.24
CA ASP A 112 2.22 -3.95 -22.12
C ASP A 112 2.71 -2.60 -21.58
N GLU A 113 2.00 -2.01 -20.61
CA GLU A 113 2.38 -0.77 -19.94
C GLU A 113 3.04 -0.99 -18.57
N TYR A 114 2.79 -2.15 -17.95
CA TYR A 114 3.16 -2.42 -16.56
C TYR A 114 4.65 -2.23 -16.26
N ASP A 115 5.56 -2.74 -17.10
CA ASP A 115 7.00 -2.69 -16.80
C ASP A 115 7.52 -1.24 -16.71
N GLU A 116 6.99 -0.34 -17.53
CA GLU A 116 7.34 1.08 -17.47
C GLU A 116 6.61 1.78 -16.32
N ALA A 117 5.34 1.44 -16.07
CA ALA A 117 4.58 1.93 -14.93
C ALA A 117 5.28 1.58 -13.60
N ALA A 118 5.71 0.33 -13.41
CA ALA A 118 6.42 -0.13 -12.22
C ALA A 118 7.77 0.57 -12.03
N LYS A 119 8.53 0.80 -13.11
CA LYS A 119 9.78 1.58 -13.04
C LYS A 119 9.54 3.04 -12.65
N ALA A 120 8.45 3.64 -13.14
CA ALA A 120 8.07 5.01 -12.76
C ALA A 120 7.58 5.06 -11.32
N TYR A 121 6.73 4.10 -10.91
CA TYR A 121 6.14 3.98 -9.58
C TYR A 121 7.21 3.92 -8.49
N ARG A 122 8.23 3.07 -8.66
CA ARG A 122 9.38 2.95 -7.72
C ARG A 122 10.18 4.24 -7.54
N LYS A 123 10.05 5.21 -8.45
CA LYS A 123 10.75 6.50 -8.38
C LYS A 123 9.92 7.59 -7.71
N LEU A 124 8.63 7.34 -7.45
CA LEU A 124 7.75 8.30 -6.80
C LEU A 124 8.12 8.39 -5.32
N SER A 125 8.33 9.63 -4.84
CA SER A 125 8.50 9.88 -3.42
C SER A 125 7.18 9.81 -2.65
N VAL A 126 6.06 9.97 -3.35
CA VAL A 126 4.67 9.95 -2.87
C VAL A 126 3.79 9.59 -4.06
N VAL A 127 2.89 8.63 -3.90
CA VAL A 127 1.87 8.29 -4.91
C VAL A 127 0.61 9.13 -4.69
N LYS A 128 -0.03 9.59 -5.75
CA LYS A 128 -1.29 10.34 -5.67
C LYS A 128 -2.28 9.76 -6.69
N ASP A 129 -3.57 9.87 -6.42
CA ASP A 129 -4.61 9.37 -7.34
C ASP A 129 -4.45 9.92 -8.77
N SER A 130 -4.04 11.18 -8.91
CA SER A 130 -3.80 11.81 -10.22
C SER A 130 -2.65 11.19 -11.02
N TRP A 131 -1.83 10.31 -10.42
CA TRP A 131 -0.81 9.58 -11.17
C TRP A 131 -1.43 8.44 -11.99
N PHE A 132 -2.54 7.86 -11.54
CA PHE A 132 -3.22 6.78 -12.25
C PHE A 132 -3.99 7.27 -13.47
N SER A 133 -4.31 8.57 -13.58
CA SER A 133 -5.02 9.13 -14.74
C SER A 133 -4.19 9.10 -16.03
N ASP A 134 -2.90 8.82 -15.93
CA ASP A 134 -1.99 8.69 -17.08
C ASP A 134 -2.05 7.28 -17.72
N TYR A 135 -2.79 6.34 -17.12
CA TYR A 135 -2.89 4.94 -17.54
C TYR A 135 -4.34 4.55 -17.84
N ASP A 136 -4.54 3.70 -18.86
CA ASP A 136 -5.85 3.11 -19.14
C ASP A 136 -6.02 1.84 -18.29
N LEU A 137 -6.49 2.04 -17.05
CA LEU A 137 -6.63 0.97 -16.08
C LEU A 137 -7.60 -0.12 -16.57
N VAL A 138 -7.20 -1.38 -16.45
CA VAL A 138 -8.05 -2.53 -16.82
C VAL A 138 -9.19 -2.69 -15.80
N ASP A 139 -8.86 -2.58 -14.51
CA ASP A 139 -9.81 -2.67 -13.40
C ASP A 139 -9.22 -2.03 -12.12
N GLU A 140 -10.09 -1.81 -11.15
CA GLU A 140 -9.83 -1.20 -9.86
C GLU A 140 -10.52 -1.98 -8.74
N ILE A 141 -9.74 -2.36 -7.73
CA ILE A 141 -10.21 -3.07 -6.54
C ILE A 141 -9.78 -2.26 -5.32
N ASP A 142 -10.73 -1.85 -4.48
CA ASP A 142 -10.41 -1.35 -3.15
C ASP A 142 -10.57 -2.49 -2.14
N ALA A 143 -9.60 -2.62 -1.24
CA ALA A 143 -9.63 -3.62 -0.19
C ALA A 143 -9.33 -3.03 1.17
N VAL A 144 -9.96 -3.57 2.21
CA VAL A 144 -9.73 -3.18 3.60
C VAL A 144 -9.58 -4.43 4.45
N ALA A 145 -8.53 -4.47 5.27
CA ALA A 145 -8.35 -5.42 6.36
C ALA A 145 -8.50 -4.70 7.71
N ASP A 146 -9.46 -5.15 8.51
CA ASP A 146 -9.75 -4.61 9.84
C ASP A 146 -10.19 -5.70 10.83
N GLY A 147 -10.63 -5.30 12.02
CA GLY A 147 -11.05 -6.23 13.08
C GLY A 147 -12.28 -7.09 12.74
N ASN A 148 -12.97 -6.83 11.63
CA ASN A 148 -14.10 -7.61 11.13
C ASN A 148 -13.71 -8.58 10.00
N GLY A 149 -12.43 -8.61 9.60
CA GLY A 149 -11.92 -9.43 8.50
C GLY A 149 -11.47 -8.57 7.33
N TYR A 150 -11.68 -9.06 6.11
CA TYR A 150 -11.32 -8.37 4.89
C TYR A 150 -12.53 -8.16 4.00
N ASN A 151 -12.57 -7.00 3.35
CA ASN A 151 -13.64 -6.63 2.42
C ASN A 151 -13.03 -6.11 1.13
N PHE A 152 -13.64 -6.48 0.01
CA PHE A 152 -13.27 -6.03 -1.32
C PHE A 152 -14.43 -5.26 -1.96
N ILE A 153 -14.14 -4.14 -2.59
CA ILE A 153 -15.05 -3.35 -3.41
C ILE A 153 -14.46 -3.31 -4.81
N HIS A 154 -15.18 -3.88 -5.77
CA HIS A 154 -14.79 -3.91 -7.18
C HIS A 154 -15.48 -2.75 -7.92
N HIS A 155 -14.71 -1.91 -8.61
CA HIS A 155 -15.26 -0.71 -9.26
C HIS A 155 -15.65 -0.94 -10.72
N SER A 156 -15.09 -1.95 -11.40
CA SER A 156 -15.35 -2.22 -12.83
C SER A 156 -16.21 -3.46 -13.12
N ASP A 157 -16.91 -4.01 -12.12
CA ASP A 157 -17.87 -5.08 -12.34
C ASP A 157 -19.30 -4.51 -12.53
N PRO A 158 -19.93 -4.68 -13.71
CA PRO A 158 -21.31 -4.23 -13.95
C PRO A 158 -22.38 -4.89 -13.05
N ARG A 159 -22.02 -5.86 -12.20
CA ARG A 159 -22.90 -6.45 -11.16
C ARG A 159 -23.00 -5.61 -9.88
N TYR A 160 -22.10 -4.66 -9.66
CA TYR A 160 -22.05 -3.85 -8.43
C TYR A 160 -22.26 -2.35 -8.67
N GLN A 161 -22.58 -1.95 -9.90
CA GLN A 161 -23.07 -0.60 -10.23
C GLN A 161 -24.60 -0.57 -10.10
N ASN A 162 -25.10 -0.25 -8.89
CA ASN A 162 -26.50 0.10 -8.64
C ASN A 162 -26.61 1.58 -8.23
#